data_AF-A0A7K0N1C9-F1
#
_entry.id   AF-A0A7K0N1C9-F1
#
_cell.length_a   1.000
_cell.length_b   1.000
_cell.length_c   1.000
_cell.angle_alpha   90.00
_cell.angle_beta   90.00
_cell.angle_gamma   90.00
#
_symmetry.space_group_name_H-M   'P 1'
#
loop_
_entity.id
_entity.type
_entity.pdbx_description
1 polymer ?
#
loop_
_entity_poly.entity_id
_entity_poly.type
_entity_poly.pdbx_seq_one_letter_code
_entity_poly.pdbx_strand_id
1 'polypeptide(L)'
;QAAMVGQVCFDRGESKTTYGTGNFALLNTGTEIVRSKNGLLTTLCYKFGNEPARYALEGSVAVTGSAIQWLRDQLGIISNAAETEHLASSVVTTEGVYFVPAFSGLFAPYWRSDARGVIVGLTRATTKAHLARAALEAICYQTKEIMDAMVADSGVPMTEMRVDGGITGNALCMQMQADIMGIDITRPLITETTALGAAYAAGIAVGFWSSTDEVRTQWKQSRRWSSTSTEETRARGYAGWKKAIERTLNWVD
;
A
#
# COMPACT_ATOMS: atom_id res chain seq x y z
N GLN A 1 -6.86 12.03 0.19
CA GLN A 1 -6.58 13.10 -0.78
C GLN A 1 -5.47 14.03 -0.31
N ALA A 2 -5.53 14.64 0.89
CA ALA A 2 -4.49 15.55 1.37
C ALA A 2 -3.06 14.98 1.28
N ALA A 3 -2.87 13.69 1.61
CA ALA A 3 -1.59 13.01 1.43
C ALA A 3 -1.06 13.00 -0.02
N MET A 4 -1.90 13.11 -1.06
CA MET A 4 -1.44 13.31 -2.45
C MET A 4 -0.71 14.65 -2.61
N VAL A 5 -1.27 15.71 -2.03
CA VAL A 5 -0.67 17.05 -2.01
C VAL A 5 0.60 17.05 -1.17
N GLY A 6 0.58 16.43 0.02
CA GLY A 6 1.75 16.33 0.88
C GLY A 6 2.90 15.51 0.29
N GLN A 7 2.59 14.50 -0.51
CA GLN A 7 3.55 13.73 -1.30
C GLN A 7 3.93 14.40 -2.63
N VAL A 8 3.42 15.60 -2.91
CA VAL A 8 3.65 16.36 -4.14
C VAL A 8 3.37 15.55 -5.41
N CYS A 9 2.33 14.70 -5.37
CA CYS A 9 1.85 13.92 -6.50
C CYS A 9 0.96 14.78 -7.40
N PHE A 10 1.53 15.81 -8.01
CA PHE A 10 0.82 16.81 -8.80
C PHE A 10 0.57 16.41 -10.26
N ASP A 11 1.41 15.51 -10.80
CA ASP A 11 1.39 15.12 -12.20
C ASP A 11 0.72 13.76 -12.42
N ARG A 12 0.18 13.57 -13.63
CA ARG A 12 -0.41 12.29 -14.02
C ARG A 12 0.63 11.18 -13.90
N GLY A 13 0.24 10.07 -13.29
CA GLY A 13 1.14 8.94 -13.06
C GLY A 13 1.82 8.95 -11.69
N GLU A 14 1.87 10.10 -11.01
CA GLU A 14 2.37 10.13 -9.65
C GLU A 14 1.36 9.46 -8.70
N SER A 15 1.87 8.54 -7.90
CA SER A 15 1.09 7.74 -6.97
C SER A 15 1.65 7.82 -5.56
N LYS A 16 0.76 7.57 -4.60
CA LYS A 16 1.18 7.35 -3.21
C LYS A 16 0.30 6.33 -2.53
N THR A 17 0.89 5.72 -1.51
CA THR A 17 0.24 4.70 -0.70
C THR A 17 0.43 4.97 0.79
N THR A 18 -0.67 5.18 1.52
CA THR A 18 -0.67 5.45 2.96
C THR A 18 -0.95 4.17 3.73
N TYR A 19 0.01 3.70 4.52
CA TYR A 19 -0.13 2.50 5.36
C TYR A 19 -0.54 2.85 6.79
N GLY A 20 -1.82 2.72 7.10
CA GLY A 20 -2.39 2.82 8.44
C GLY A 20 -3.03 1.51 8.89
N THR A 21 -4.16 1.59 9.61
CA THR A 21 -4.98 0.42 9.97
C THR A 21 -5.41 -0.38 8.74
N GLY A 22 -5.83 0.34 7.70
CA GLY A 22 -5.93 -0.11 6.32
C GLY A 22 -4.91 0.61 5.43
N ASN A 23 -4.95 0.35 4.13
CA ASN A 23 -4.07 1.00 3.17
C ASN A 23 -4.86 1.68 2.05
N PHE A 24 -4.46 2.90 1.72
CA PHE A 24 -5.09 3.71 0.68
C PHE A 24 -4.05 4.13 -0.35
N ALA A 25 -4.13 3.50 -1.51
CA ALA A 25 -3.34 3.85 -2.68
C ALA A 25 -4.15 4.81 -3.55
N LEU A 26 -3.50 5.86 -4.04
CA LEU A 26 -4.08 6.81 -4.99
C LEU A 26 -3.11 7.04 -6.15
N LEU A 27 -3.64 7.12 -7.36
CA LEU A 27 -2.91 7.46 -8.59
C LEU A 27 -3.53 8.71 -9.21
N ASN A 28 -2.73 9.75 -9.43
CA ASN A 28 -3.17 10.97 -10.11
C ASN A 28 -3.42 10.66 -11.61
N THR A 29 -4.64 10.95 -12.10
CA THR A 29 -5.04 10.74 -13.50
C THR A 29 -5.08 12.03 -14.31
N GLY A 30 -4.58 13.14 -13.76
CA GLY A 30 -4.61 14.45 -14.36
C GLY A 30 -6.02 15.04 -14.34
N THR A 31 -6.41 15.75 -15.40
CA THR A 31 -7.75 16.33 -15.55
C THR A 31 -8.78 15.35 -16.11
N GLU A 32 -8.35 14.13 -16.44
CA GLU A 32 -9.22 13.09 -16.99
C GLU A 32 -9.87 12.24 -15.90
N ILE A 33 -11.17 12.02 -16.06
CA ILE A 33 -11.94 11.09 -15.23
C ILE A 33 -11.73 9.67 -15.78
N VAL A 34 -10.93 8.86 -15.07
CA VAL A 34 -10.74 7.45 -15.40
C VAL A 34 -11.73 6.60 -14.62
N ARG A 35 -12.66 5.93 -15.31
CA ARG A 35 -13.63 5.01 -14.72
C ARG A 35 -13.02 3.61 -14.62
N SER A 36 -12.94 3.08 -13.40
CA SER A 36 -12.35 1.76 -13.17
C SER A 36 -13.15 0.63 -13.83
N LYS A 37 -12.44 -0.33 -14.40
CA LYS A 37 -12.95 -1.64 -14.80
C LYS A 37 -12.41 -2.78 -13.92
N ASN A 38 -11.56 -2.44 -12.95
CA ASN A 38 -10.84 -3.38 -12.09
C ASN A 38 -11.17 -3.19 -10.58
N GLY A 39 -12.36 -2.66 -10.26
CA GLY A 39 -12.85 -2.56 -8.88
C GLY A 39 -12.24 -1.43 -8.06
N LEU A 40 -11.71 -0.39 -8.70
CA LEU A 40 -11.21 0.82 -8.05
C LEU A 40 -12.28 1.91 -8.01
N LEU A 41 -12.05 2.91 -7.16
CA LEU A 41 -12.89 4.11 -7.09
C LEU A 41 -12.32 5.20 -7.99
N THR A 42 -13.19 5.89 -8.71
CA THR A 42 -12.86 7.16 -9.38
C THR A 42 -13.20 8.30 -8.43
N THR A 43 -12.25 9.17 -8.13
CA THR A 43 -12.43 10.23 -7.14
C THR A 43 -11.81 11.56 -7.57
N LEU A 44 -12.23 12.65 -6.92
CA LEU A 44 -11.54 13.93 -7.01
C LEU A 44 -10.23 13.82 -6.20
N CYS A 45 -9.11 14.20 -6.81
CA CYS A 45 -7.81 14.24 -6.14
C CYS A 45 -7.66 15.57 -5.37
N TYR A 46 -7.73 16.70 -6.07
CA TYR A 46 -7.73 18.06 -5.52
C TYR A 46 -8.12 19.08 -6.60
N LYS A 47 -8.42 20.31 -6.18
CA LYS A 47 -8.61 21.48 -7.05
C LYS A 47 -8.08 22.72 -6.33
N PHE A 48 -7.11 23.42 -6.92
CA PHE A 48 -6.56 24.65 -6.36
C PHE A 48 -7.20 25.88 -7.02
N GLY A 49 -7.94 26.67 -6.23
CA GLY A 49 -8.60 27.89 -6.72
C GLY A 49 -9.42 27.66 -8.00
N ASN A 50 -9.05 28.40 -9.05
CA ASN A 50 -9.71 28.34 -10.35
C ASN A 50 -9.09 27.34 -11.33
N GLU A 51 -8.05 26.60 -10.94
CA GLU A 51 -7.45 25.58 -11.80
C GLU A 51 -8.43 24.43 -12.09
N PRO A 52 -8.25 23.71 -13.21
CA PRO A 52 -8.98 22.49 -13.47
C PRO A 52 -8.85 21.49 -12.31
N ALA A 53 -9.94 20.80 -12.01
CA ALA A 53 -9.92 19.69 -11.06
C ALA A 53 -8.97 18.58 -11.52
N ARG A 54 -8.20 18.03 -10.59
CA ARG A 54 -7.42 16.82 -10.79
C ARG A 54 -8.16 15.63 -10.21
N TYR A 55 -8.14 14.50 -10.91
CA TYR A 55 -8.80 13.26 -10.52
C TYR A 55 -7.79 12.19 -10.12
N ALA A 56 -8.29 11.14 -9.47
CA ALA A 56 -7.50 9.99 -9.11
C ALA A 56 -8.29 8.69 -9.24
N LEU A 57 -7.56 7.60 -9.47
CA LEU A 57 -8.00 6.27 -9.09
C LEU A 57 -7.60 6.03 -7.64
N GLU A 58 -8.51 5.43 -6.87
CA GLU A 58 -8.29 5.09 -5.47
C GLU A 58 -8.61 3.60 -5.23
N GLY A 59 -7.69 2.92 -4.55
CA GLY A 59 -7.88 1.56 -4.08
C GLY A 59 -7.66 1.48 -2.58
N SER A 60 -8.55 0.75 -1.92
CA SER A 60 -8.58 0.62 -0.47
C SER A 60 -8.40 -0.84 -0.07
N VAL A 61 -7.48 -1.08 0.85
CA VAL A 61 -7.28 -2.35 1.55
C VAL A 61 -7.75 -2.16 2.99
N ALA A 62 -8.74 -2.93 3.42
CA ALA A 62 -9.30 -2.79 4.76
C ALA A 62 -8.28 -3.14 5.87
N VAL A 63 -7.47 -4.18 5.63
CA VAL A 63 -6.65 -4.80 6.66
C VAL A 63 -5.18 -4.79 6.26
N THR A 64 -4.42 -3.86 6.85
CA THR A 64 -2.94 -3.83 6.78
C THR A 64 -2.34 -3.69 8.16
N GLY A 65 -2.28 -2.49 8.75
CA GLY A 65 -1.80 -2.30 10.11
C GLY A 65 -2.64 -3.05 11.15
N SER A 66 -3.93 -3.24 10.88
CA SER A 66 -4.80 -4.09 11.69
C SER A 66 -4.42 -5.58 11.66
N ALA A 67 -3.76 -6.08 10.61
CA ALA A 67 -3.20 -7.44 10.61
C ALA A 67 -2.10 -7.56 11.67
N ILE A 68 -1.19 -6.58 11.73
CA ILE A 68 -0.12 -6.54 12.73
C ILE A 68 -0.69 -6.36 14.13
N GLN A 69 -1.70 -5.50 14.28
CA GLN A 69 -2.40 -5.36 15.54
C GLN A 69 -3.06 -6.67 15.98
N TRP A 70 -3.68 -7.42 15.06
CA TRP A 70 -4.30 -8.70 15.37
C TRP A 70 -3.28 -9.76 15.80
N LEU A 71 -2.10 -9.81 15.16
CA LEU A 71 -1.00 -10.66 15.60
C LEU A 71 -0.56 -10.38 17.05
N ARG A 72 -0.60 -9.11 17.46
CA ARG A 72 -0.29 -8.67 18.82
C ARG A 72 -1.41 -9.02 19.80
N ASP A 73 -2.61 -8.50 19.53
CA ASP A 73 -3.71 -8.48 20.50
C ASP A 73 -4.42 -9.83 20.61
N GLN A 74 -4.47 -10.61 19.52
CA GLN A 74 -5.28 -11.84 19.46
C GLN A 74 -4.43 -13.11 19.45
N LEU A 75 -3.33 -13.13 18.68
CA LEU A 75 -2.44 -14.29 18.66
C LEU A 75 -1.30 -14.23 19.69
N GLY A 76 -0.99 -13.04 20.23
CA GLY A 76 0.09 -12.88 21.19
C GLY A 76 1.48 -13.27 20.67
N ILE A 77 1.70 -13.25 19.35
CA ILE A 77 2.99 -13.66 18.76
C ILE A 77 4.06 -12.57 18.84
N ILE A 78 3.61 -11.31 18.99
CA ILE A 78 4.41 -10.10 19.17
C ILE A 78 3.80 -9.30 20.33
N SER A 79 4.63 -8.53 21.03
CA SER A 79 4.21 -7.71 22.18
C SER A 79 3.89 -6.26 21.77
N ASN A 80 4.50 -5.80 20.67
CA ASN A 80 4.26 -4.49 20.07
C ASN A 80 4.51 -4.56 18.56
N ALA A 81 4.05 -3.54 17.82
CA ALA A 81 4.14 -3.54 16.35
C ALA A 81 5.59 -3.57 15.84
N ALA A 82 6.54 -2.95 16.55
CA ALA A 82 7.94 -2.88 16.14
C ALA A 82 8.63 -4.25 16.20
N GLU A 83 8.20 -5.14 17.11
CA GLU A 83 8.73 -6.51 17.22
C GLU A 83 8.48 -7.33 15.94
N THR A 84 7.45 -7.00 15.15
CA THR A 84 7.14 -7.68 13.89
C THR A 84 8.33 -7.71 12.93
N GLU A 85 9.07 -6.59 12.82
CA GLU A 85 10.22 -6.51 11.92
C GLU A 85 11.33 -7.46 12.37
N HIS A 86 11.67 -7.43 13.66
CA HIS A 86 12.72 -8.29 14.21
C HIS A 86 12.35 -9.77 14.09
N LEU A 87 11.11 -10.12 14.44
CA LEU A 87 10.63 -11.49 14.39
C LEU A 87 10.58 -12.01 12.95
N ALA A 88 10.01 -11.25 12.01
CA ALA A 88 9.95 -11.63 10.59
C ALA A 88 11.33 -11.71 9.92
N SER A 89 12.30 -10.91 10.38
CA SER A 89 13.69 -10.93 9.88
C SER A 89 14.47 -12.17 10.34
N SER A 90 13.99 -12.92 11.33
CA SER A 90 14.65 -14.15 11.78
C SER A 90 14.50 -15.34 10.83
N VAL A 91 13.65 -15.21 9.80
CA VAL A 91 13.47 -16.19 8.73
C VAL A 91 13.63 -15.52 7.37
N VAL A 92 14.19 -16.25 6.40
CA VAL A 92 14.47 -15.72 5.05
C VAL A 92 13.21 -15.69 4.18
N THR A 93 12.32 -16.66 4.35
CA THR A 93 11.09 -16.79 3.58
C THR A 93 9.91 -17.16 4.50
N THR A 94 8.70 -17.18 3.95
CA THR A 94 7.52 -17.71 4.63
C THR A 94 7.41 -19.24 4.53
N GLU A 95 8.32 -19.91 3.82
CA GLU A 95 8.31 -21.36 3.55
C GLU A 95 6.96 -21.84 2.99
N GLY A 96 6.36 -21.01 2.12
CA GLY A 96 5.07 -21.29 1.47
C GLY A 96 3.84 -20.92 2.30
N VAL A 97 4.01 -20.28 3.45
CA VAL A 97 2.90 -19.75 4.24
C VAL A 97 2.36 -18.46 3.63
N TYR A 98 1.04 -18.42 3.41
CA TYR A 98 0.33 -17.22 2.97
C TYR A 98 -0.75 -16.87 3.99
N PHE A 99 -0.87 -15.58 4.29
CA PHE A 99 -1.90 -15.06 5.19
C PHE A 99 -2.80 -14.09 4.45
N VAL A 100 -4.07 -14.42 4.25
CA VAL A 100 -5.05 -13.48 3.71
C VAL A 100 -5.83 -12.88 4.88
N PRO A 101 -5.63 -11.60 5.24
CA PRO A 101 -6.20 -11.03 6.47
C PRO A 101 -7.60 -10.42 6.24
N ALA A 102 -8.53 -11.19 5.68
CA ALA A 102 -9.88 -10.73 5.34
C ALA A 102 -10.82 -10.67 6.57
N PHE A 103 -10.43 -9.99 7.66
CA PHE A 103 -11.22 -9.97 8.91
C PHE A 103 -12.60 -9.32 8.76
N SER A 104 -12.69 -8.34 7.86
CA SER A 104 -13.92 -7.60 7.52
C SER A 104 -14.34 -7.85 6.06
N GLY A 105 -13.93 -9.00 5.49
CA GLY A 105 -14.00 -9.25 4.05
C GLY A 105 -12.83 -8.61 3.28
N LEU A 106 -12.86 -8.77 1.96
CA LEU A 106 -11.91 -8.16 1.02
C LEU A 106 -12.52 -6.93 0.36
N PHE A 107 -11.76 -5.83 0.32
CA PHE A 107 -12.15 -4.61 -0.39
C PHE A 107 -11.63 -4.69 -1.83
N ALA A 108 -11.19 -3.58 -2.42
CA ALA A 108 -10.64 -3.58 -3.77
C ALA A 108 -9.45 -4.58 -3.89
N PRO A 109 -9.26 -5.22 -5.05
CA PRO A 109 -10.15 -5.20 -6.23
C PRO A 109 -11.35 -6.17 -6.13
N TYR A 110 -11.50 -6.90 -5.02
CA TYR A 110 -12.40 -8.04 -4.91
C TYR A 110 -13.85 -7.70 -4.54
N TRP A 111 -14.04 -6.80 -3.57
CA TRP A 111 -15.34 -6.45 -2.98
C TRP A 111 -16.15 -7.67 -2.51
N ARG A 112 -15.54 -8.49 -1.67
CA ARG A 112 -16.08 -9.76 -1.17
C ARG A 112 -16.28 -9.71 0.34
N SER A 113 -17.50 -9.42 0.77
CA SER A 113 -17.89 -9.37 2.20
C SER A 113 -17.97 -10.75 2.86
N ASP A 114 -18.11 -11.79 2.07
CA ASP A 114 -18.16 -13.20 2.49
C ASP A 114 -16.77 -13.77 2.85
N ALA A 115 -15.69 -13.13 2.37
CA ALA A 115 -14.32 -13.60 2.61
C ALA A 115 -13.94 -13.53 4.11
N ARG A 116 -13.12 -14.46 4.60
CA ARG A 116 -12.61 -14.48 5.98
C ARG A 116 -11.11 -14.74 6.08
N GLY A 117 -10.50 -14.27 7.16
CA GLY A 117 -9.06 -14.45 7.38
C GLY A 117 -8.62 -15.92 7.29
N VAL A 118 -7.65 -16.23 6.44
CA VAL A 118 -7.08 -17.60 6.32
C VAL A 118 -5.56 -17.56 6.34
N ILE A 119 -4.96 -18.53 7.01
CA ILE A 119 -3.54 -18.83 6.93
C ILE A 119 -3.40 -20.21 6.28
N VAL A 120 -2.71 -20.29 5.15
CA VAL A 120 -2.53 -21.53 4.38
C VAL A 120 -1.04 -21.85 4.22
N GLY A 121 -0.73 -23.10 3.90
CA GLY A 121 0.66 -23.54 3.67
C GLY A 121 1.44 -23.88 4.94
N LEU A 122 0.76 -24.08 6.08
CA LEU A 122 1.42 -24.50 7.32
C LEU A 122 2.03 -25.89 7.19
N THR A 123 3.27 -26.03 7.66
CA THR A 123 3.97 -27.31 7.81
C THR A 123 4.43 -27.48 9.27
N ARG A 124 4.97 -28.66 9.62
CA ARG A 124 5.53 -28.89 10.96
C ARG A 124 6.71 -27.95 11.29
N ALA A 125 7.38 -27.41 10.28
CA ALA A 125 8.51 -26.48 10.46
C ALA A 125 8.06 -25.02 10.64
N THR A 126 6.78 -24.71 10.40
CA THR A 126 6.27 -23.34 10.49
C THR A 126 6.35 -22.82 11.93
N THR A 127 6.81 -21.58 12.07
CA THR A 127 6.99 -20.90 13.36
C THR A 127 6.27 -19.55 13.36
N LYS A 128 6.16 -18.91 14.53
CA LYS A 128 5.61 -17.55 14.64
C LYS A 128 6.36 -16.51 13.78
N ALA A 129 7.64 -16.73 13.47
CA ALA A 129 8.42 -15.88 12.58
C ALA A 129 7.90 -15.91 11.14
N HIS A 130 7.56 -17.10 10.64
CA HIS A 130 6.95 -17.27 9.32
C HIS A 130 5.56 -16.60 9.25
N LEU A 131 4.78 -16.65 10.35
CA LEU A 131 3.48 -15.97 10.42
C LEU A 131 3.63 -14.44 10.41
N ALA A 132 4.58 -13.90 11.19
CA ALA A 132 4.88 -12.48 11.19
C ALA A 132 5.34 -11.99 9.80
N ARG A 133 6.20 -12.78 9.13
CA ARG A 133 6.64 -12.49 7.76
C ARG A 133 5.50 -12.56 6.76
N ALA A 134 4.65 -13.58 6.83
CA ALA A 134 3.49 -13.74 5.95
C ALA A 134 2.48 -12.59 6.12
N ALA A 135 2.34 -12.03 7.31
CA ALA A 135 1.50 -10.85 7.53
C ALA A 135 2.06 -9.59 6.85
N LEU A 136 3.38 -9.40 6.86
CA LEU A 136 4.01 -8.30 6.12
C LEU A 136 3.91 -8.53 4.60
N GLU A 137 4.16 -9.75 4.12
CA GLU A 137 3.97 -10.08 2.69
C GLU A 137 2.51 -9.88 2.24
N ALA A 138 1.53 -10.19 3.09
CA ALA A 138 0.12 -9.96 2.81
C ALA A 138 -0.22 -8.48 2.60
N ILE A 139 0.38 -7.58 3.38
CA ILE A 139 0.28 -6.14 3.15
C ILE A 139 0.82 -5.82 1.75
N CYS A 140 1.98 -6.37 1.41
CA CYS A 140 2.63 -6.10 0.14
C CYS A 140 1.87 -6.62 -1.07
N TYR A 141 1.32 -7.84 -1.00
CA TYR A 141 0.51 -8.41 -2.06
C TYR A 141 -0.80 -7.65 -2.25
N GLN A 142 -1.53 -7.32 -1.18
CA GLN A 142 -2.75 -6.52 -1.31
C GLN A 142 -2.46 -5.15 -1.96
N THR A 143 -1.38 -4.47 -1.59
CA THR A 143 -0.95 -3.23 -2.26
C THR A 143 -0.65 -3.48 -3.73
N LYS A 144 0.07 -4.56 -4.07
CA LYS A 144 0.38 -4.90 -5.47
C LYS A 144 -0.90 -5.07 -6.30
N GLU A 145 -1.92 -5.74 -5.77
CA GLU A 145 -3.18 -5.96 -6.50
C GLU A 145 -3.91 -4.66 -6.81
N ILE A 146 -3.91 -3.72 -5.87
CA ILE A 146 -4.45 -2.37 -6.10
C ILE A 146 -3.66 -1.63 -7.18
N MET A 147 -2.34 -1.67 -7.10
CA MET A 147 -1.47 -0.95 -8.04
C MET A 147 -1.53 -1.54 -9.44
N ASP A 148 -1.58 -2.87 -9.58
CA ASP A 148 -1.77 -3.56 -10.86
C ASP A 148 -3.13 -3.16 -11.49
N ALA A 149 -4.20 -3.09 -10.69
CA ALA A 149 -5.50 -2.59 -11.14
C ALA A 149 -5.45 -1.13 -11.61
N MET A 150 -4.68 -0.27 -10.92
CA MET A 150 -4.52 1.13 -11.31
C MET A 150 -3.78 1.27 -12.64
N VAL A 151 -2.73 0.49 -12.85
CA VAL A 151 -2.00 0.46 -14.13
C VAL A 151 -2.92 -0.01 -15.25
N ALA A 152 -3.70 -1.08 -15.02
CA ALA A 152 -4.65 -1.60 -16.00
C ALA A 152 -5.75 -0.60 -16.38
N ASP A 153 -6.27 0.17 -15.42
CA ASP A 153 -7.33 1.15 -15.68
C ASP A 153 -6.82 2.47 -16.28
N SER A 154 -5.63 2.93 -15.87
CA SER A 154 -5.10 4.25 -16.28
C SER A 154 -4.22 4.21 -17.53
N GLY A 155 -3.66 3.04 -17.86
CA GLY A 155 -2.63 2.88 -18.90
C GLY A 155 -1.30 3.54 -18.55
N VAL A 156 -1.12 4.04 -17.32
CA VAL A 156 0.11 4.70 -16.90
C VAL A 156 1.05 3.67 -16.26
N PRO A 157 2.28 3.50 -16.77
CA PRO A 157 3.24 2.59 -16.15
C PRO A 157 3.65 3.12 -14.78
N MET A 158 3.71 2.23 -13.80
CA MET A 158 4.18 2.55 -12.45
C MET A 158 5.67 2.22 -12.35
N THR A 159 6.50 3.22 -12.08
CA THR A 159 7.95 3.06 -11.91
C THR A 159 8.43 3.36 -10.49
N GLU A 160 7.64 4.11 -9.73
CA GLU A 160 7.89 4.47 -8.34
C GLU A 160 6.57 4.57 -7.58
N MET A 161 6.56 4.16 -6.30
CA MET A 161 5.45 4.41 -5.38
C MET A 161 5.96 5.17 -4.16
N ARG A 162 5.40 6.37 -3.92
CA ARG A 162 5.66 7.13 -2.69
C ARG A 162 4.85 6.54 -1.54
N VAL A 163 5.45 6.45 -0.36
CA VAL A 163 4.80 5.80 0.79
C VAL A 163 4.83 6.67 2.02
N ASP A 164 3.77 6.57 2.84
CA ASP A 164 3.68 7.21 4.16
C ASP A 164 2.83 6.36 5.13
N GLY A 165 2.76 6.77 6.39
CA GLY A 165 2.06 6.05 7.45
C GLY A 165 2.93 5.08 8.26
N GLY A 166 2.37 4.53 9.34
CA GLY A 166 3.11 3.85 10.40
C GLY A 166 3.89 2.61 9.94
N ILE A 167 3.36 1.82 9.00
CA ILE A 167 4.06 0.62 8.50
C ILE A 167 5.36 0.98 7.76
N THR A 168 5.48 2.20 7.23
CA THR A 168 6.71 2.64 6.53
C THR A 168 7.91 2.77 7.47
N GLY A 169 7.71 2.66 8.78
CA GLY A 169 8.78 2.48 9.76
C GLY A 169 9.46 1.11 9.70
N ASN A 170 8.78 0.08 9.17
CA ASN A 170 9.28 -1.28 9.04
C ASN A 170 10.09 -1.44 7.75
N ALA A 171 11.41 -1.48 7.85
CA ALA A 171 12.29 -1.49 6.67
C ALA A 171 12.22 -2.80 5.90
N LEU A 172 12.00 -3.93 6.58
CA LEU A 172 11.75 -5.23 5.94
C LEU A 172 10.48 -5.17 5.07
N CYS A 173 9.38 -4.60 5.57
CA CYS A 173 8.13 -4.46 4.82
C CYS A 173 8.31 -3.59 3.57
N MET A 174 9.06 -2.49 3.68
CA MET A 174 9.32 -1.61 2.52
C MET A 174 10.21 -2.29 1.47
N GLN A 175 11.21 -3.05 1.90
CA GLN A 175 12.02 -3.85 0.97
C GLN A 175 11.17 -4.92 0.28
N MET A 176 10.35 -5.67 1.03
CA MET A 176 9.44 -6.66 0.45
C MET A 176 8.43 -6.04 -0.50
N GLN A 177 7.93 -4.83 -0.22
CA GLN A 177 7.04 -4.11 -1.13
C GLN A 177 7.74 -3.80 -2.46
N ALA A 178 8.98 -3.31 -2.42
CA ALA A 178 9.79 -3.06 -3.60
C ALA A 178 10.03 -4.35 -4.38
N ASP A 179 10.44 -5.41 -3.68
CA ASP A 179 10.72 -6.72 -4.25
C ASP A 179 9.49 -7.38 -4.88
N ILE A 180 8.31 -7.27 -4.26
CA ILE A 180 7.06 -7.86 -4.77
C ILE A 180 6.53 -7.08 -5.98
N MET A 181 6.65 -5.75 -5.97
CA MET A 181 6.18 -4.92 -7.08
C MET A 181 7.17 -4.86 -8.24
N GLY A 182 8.47 -4.99 -7.98
CA GLY A 182 9.51 -4.78 -8.98
C GLY A 182 9.74 -3.31 -9.33
N ILE A 183 9.39 -2.37 -8.43
CA ILE A 183 9.54 -0.91 -8.63
C ILE A 183 10.19 -0.26 -7.41
N ASP A 184 10.57 1.01 -7.55
CA ASP A 184 11.11 1.78 -6.43
C ASP A 184 10.02 2.17 -5.41
N ILE A 185 10.34 2.00 -4.14
CA ILE A 185 9.52 2.46 -3.01
C ILE A 185 10.24 3.61 -2.33
N THR A 186 9.58 4.76 -2.21
CA THR A 186 10.23 5.97 -1.70
C THR A 186 9.47 6.58 -0.53
N ARG A 187 10.16 6.75 0.60
CA ARG A 187 9.61 7.34 1.82
C ARG A 187 10.11 8.79 1.98
N PRO A 188 9.21 9.77 2.19
CA PRO A 188 9.59 11.15 2.44
C PRO A 188 10.23 11.32 3.83
N LEU A 189 10.93 12.44 4.01
CA LEU A 189 11.45 12.88 5.31
C LEU A 189 10.33 13.20 6.30
N ILE A 190 9.27 13.84 5.83
CA ILE A 190 8.08 14.14 6.63
C ILE A 190 7.04 13.06 6.35
N THR A 191 6.77 12.21 7.33
CA THR A 191 5.84 11.08 7.19
C THR A 191 4.37 11.46 7.39
N GLU A 192 4.10 12.58 8.06
CA GLU A 192 2.74 13.10 8.29
C GLU A 192 2.20 13.87 7.08
N THR A 193 2.19 13.20 5.92
CA THR A 193 1.88 13.81 4.61
C THR A 193 0.44 14.29 4.51
N THR A 194 -0.48 13.75 5.31
CA THR A 194 -1.86 14.23 5.38
C THR A 194 -1.93 15.65 5.94
N ALA A 195 -1.27 15.89 7.08
CA ALA A 195 -1.20 17.22 7.68
C ALA A 195 -0.40 18.19 6.80
N LEU A 196 0.73 17.71 6.26
CA LEU A 196 1.57 18.50 5.36
C LEU A 196 0.82 18.94 4.10
N GLY A 197 0.02 18.05 3.49
CA GLY A 197 -0.77 18.38 2.32
C GLY A 197 -1.86 19.43 2.57
N ALA A 198 -2.49 19.40 3.76
CA ALA A 198 -3.41 20.44 4.18
C ALA A 198 -2.69 21.79 4.35
N ALA A 199 -1.51 21.78 4.96
CA ALA A 199 -0.68 22.97 5.11
C ALA A 199 -0.25 23.54 3.75
N TYR A 200 0.19 22.70 2.80
CA TYR A 200 0.52 23.13 1.44
C TYR A 200 -0.68 23.73 0.71
N ALA A 201 -1.84 23.09 0.77
CA ALA A 201 -3.05 23.62 0.12
C ALA A 201 -3.44 25.00 0.66
N ALA A 202 -3.43 25.18 1.98
CA ALA A 202 -3.70 26.46 2.61
C ALA A 202 -2.61 27.51 2.30
N GLY A 203 -1.34 27.10 2.33
CA GLY A 203 -0.20 27.97 2.07
C GLY A 203 -0.16 28.48 0.63
N ILE A 204 -0.51 27.64 -0.35
CA ILE A 204 -0.71 28.07 -1.75
C ILE A 204 -1.84 29.11 -1.83
N ALA A 205 -2.97 28.85 -1.17
CA ALA A 205 -4.14 29.73 -1.24
C ALA A 205 -3.88 31.14 -0.67
N VAL A 206 -2.99 31.28 0.31
CA VAL A 206 -2.64 32.57 0.93
C VAL A 206 -1.32 33.16 0.41
N GLY A 207 -0.67 32.52 -0.57
CA GLY A 207 0.58 32.98 -1.16
C GLY A 207 1.82 32.77 -0.28
N PHE A 208 1.76 31.91 0.73
CA PHE A 208 2.96 31.48 1.48
C PHE A 208 3.91 30.68 0.59
N TRP A 209 3.35 29.83 -0.29
CA TRP A 209 4.06 29.28 -1.45
C TRP A 209 3.40 29.84 -2.72
N SER A 210 4.21 30.20 -3.71
CA SER A 210 3.80 30.79 -4.98
C SER A 210 3.19 29.81 -5.96
N SER A 211 3.52 28.50 -5.86
CA SER A 211 3.09 27.48 -6.82
C SER A 211 3.26 26.05 -6.30
N THR A 212 2.66 25.09 -7.01
CA THR A 212 2.92 23.66 -6.81
C THR A 212 4.38 23.29 -7.07
N ASP A 213 5.05 23.98 -8.00
CA ASP A 213 6.47 23.77 -8.28
C ASP A 213 7.35 24.17 -7.10
N GLU A 214 7.02 25.30 -6.45
CA GLU A 214 7.71 25.69 -5.21
C GLU A 214 7.50 24.67 -4.10
N VAL A 215 6.26 24.18 -3.91
CA VAL A 215 5.96 23.12 -2.94
C VAL A 215 6.74 21.83 -3.25
N ARG A 216 6.90 21.48 -4.54
CA ARG A 216 7.66 20.30 -4.96
C ARG A 216 9.12 20.35 -4.48
N THR A 217 9.73 21.54 -4.38
CA THR A 217 11.11 21.70 -3.86
C THR A 217 11.25 21.39 -2.36
N GLN A 218 10.14 21.47 -1.60
CA GLN A 218 10.09 21.20 -0.16
C GLN A 218 10.08 19.70 0.14
N TRP A 219 9.60 18.88 -0.80
CA TRP A 219 9.60 17.43 -0.63
C TRP A 219 11.03 16.90 -0.65
N LYS A 220 11.41 16.19 0.41
CA LYS A 220 12.72 15.54 0.55
C LYS A 220 12.54 14.06 0.77
N GLN A 221 13.27 13.26 0.01
CA GLN A 221 13.38 11.83 0.23
C GLN A 221 14.16 11.55 1.51
N SER A 222 13.63 10.68 2.38
CA SER A 222 14.40 10.08 3.49
C SER A 222 15.11 8.81 3.05
N ARG A 223 14.39 7.92 2.37
CA ARG A 223 14.92 6.61 2.00
C ARG A 223 14.19 6.09 0.75
N ARG A 224 14.92 5.30 -0.03
CA ARG A 224 14.41 4.56 -1.18
C ARG A 224 14.81 3.09 -1.05
N TRP A 225 13.92 2.20 -1.47
CA TRP A 225 14.16 0.78 -1.62
C TRP A 225 13.93 0.41 -3.08
N SER A 226 14.91 -0.26 -3.67
CA SER A 226 14.82 -0.78 -5.04
C SER A 226 14.67 -2.29 -4.98
N SER A 227 13.94 -2.85 -5.94
CA SER A 227 13.74 -4.29 -6.04
C SER A 227 15.08 -5.02 -6.21
N THR A 228 15.29 -6.03 -5.38
CA THR A 228 16.39 -7.00 -5.46
C THR A 228 15.90 -8.37 -5.98
N SER A 229 14.58 -8.55 -6.11
CA SER A 229 13.95 -9.79 -6.57
C SER A 229 13.93 -9.93 -8.09
N THR A 230 13.94 -11.17 -8.57
CA THR A 230 13.76 -11.52 -9.99
C THR A 230 12.28 -11.56 -10.37
N GLU A 231 11.97 -11.37 -11.65
CA GLU A 231 10.60 -11.49 -12.15
C GLU A 231 9.99 -12.86 -11.87
N GLU A 232 10.77 -13.93 -12.03
CA GLU A 232 10.34 -15.30 -11.74
C GLU A 232 9.93 -15.48 -10.27
N THR A 233 10.72 -14.93 -9.34
CA THR A 233 10.43 -15.00 -7.91
C THR A 233 9.15 -14.23 -7.58
N ARG A 234 8.98 -13.03 -8.14
CA ARG A 234 7.75 -12.24 -7.99
C ARG A 234 6.53 -12.98 -8.52
N ALA A 235 6.61 -13.52 -9.73
CA ALA A 235 5.51 -14.24 -10.37
C ALA A 235 5.10 -15.47 -9.57
N ARG A 236 6.07 -16.24 -9.06
CA ARG A 236 5.82 -17.42 -8.22
C ARG A 236 5.15 -17.05 -6.90
N GLY A 237 5.69 -16.04 -6.21
CA GLY A 237 5.12 -15.55 -4.95
C GLY A 237 3.69 -15.07 -5.12
N TYR A 238 3.44 -14.28 -6.16
CA TYR A 238 2.12 -13.75 -6.48
C TYR A 238 1.12 -14.83 -6.90
N ALA A 239 1.54 -15.84 -7.68
CA ALA A 239 0.69 -16.98 -8.01
C ALA A 239 0.23 -17.73 -6.75
N GLY A 240 1.12 -17.92 -5.77
CA GLY A 240 0.76 -18.50 -4.48
C GLY A 240 -0.20 -17.61 -3.68
N TRP A 241 -0.02 -16.29 -3.71
CA TRP A 241 -0.96 -15.33 -3.12
C TRP A 241 -2.37 -15.47 -3.73
N LYS A 242 -2.49 -15.49 -5.06
CA LYS A 242 -3.78 -15.68 -5.75
C LYS A 242 -4.45 -16.99 -5.36
N LYS A 243 -3.67 -18.07 -5.23
CA LYS A 243 -4.19 -19.35 -4.73
C LYS A 243 -4.71 -19.25 -3.30
N ALA A 244 -4.04 -18.50 -2.43
CA ALA A 244 -4.51 -18.26 -1.07
C ALA A 244 -5.81 -17.43 -1.04
N ILE A 245 -5.93 -16.42 -1.92
CA ILE A 245 -7.16 -15.65 -2.09
C ILE A 245 -8.34 -16.56 -2.44
N GLU A 246 -8.19 -17.49 -3.37
CA GLU A 246 -9.29 -18.42 -3.71
C GLU A 246 -9.78 -19.24 -2.52
N ARG A 247 -8.93 -19.48 -1.51
CA ARG A 247 -9.30 -20.25 -0.30
C ARG A 247 -10.05 -19.43 0.74
N THR A 248 -10.06 -18.10 0.64
CA THR A 248 -10.85 -17.25 1.55
C THR A 248 -12.27 -16.98 1.05
N LEU A 249 -12.53 -17.15 -0.24
CA LEU A 249 -13.81 -16.80 -0.87
C LEU A 249 -14.91 -17.83 -0.57
N ASN A 250 -16.16 -17.37 -0.58
CA ASN A 250 -17.38 -18.12 -0.28
C ASN A 250 -17.34 -18.78 1.09
N TRP A 251 -16.79 -18.08 2.09
CA TRP A 251 -16.65 -18.63 3.44
C TRP A 251 -17.90 -18.42 4.30
N VAL A 252 -18.54 -17.26 4.17
CA VAL A 252 -19.82 -16.95 4.84
C VAL A 252 -20.94 -17.00 3.81
N ASP A 253 -22.04 -17.64 4.19
CA ASP A 253 -23.28 -17.75 3.41
C ASP A 253 -24.08 -16.44 3.36
#